data_AF-X0RZF6-F1
#
_entry.id   AF-X0RZF6-F1
#
_cell.length_a   1.000
_cell.length_b   1.000
_cell.length_c   1.000
_cell.angle_alpha   90.00
_cell.angle_beta   90.00
_cell.angle_gamma   90.00
#
_symmetry.space_group_name_H-M   'P 1'
#
loop_
_entity.id
_entity.type
_entity.pdbx_description
1 polymer ?
#
loop_
_entity_poly.entity_id
_entity_poly.type
_entity_poly.pdbx_seq_one_letter_code
_entity_poly.pdbx_strand_id
1 'polypeptide(L)'
;MKYYPSRWNWERKTPKMSGLDPDEIEKAVEWAKAHETEFPVNLAHHIRGNNNNKTWDDGEVFGPTKPRAGPNGFIIKNGYIVAEWGDTERVDMTFSVSKSYLSTCAGLALDRGLIKDIHDPVHKYVTTGEFDSIHNRKITWHHMLQQTNEWDGTL
;
A
#
# COMPACT_ATOMS: atom_id res chain seq x y z
N MET A 1 10.91 -21.50 -19.93
CA MET A 1 9.61 -20.86 -19.63
C MET A 1 9.78 -19.94 -18.42
N LYS A 2 9.13 -18.77 -18.42
CA LYS A 2 9.13 -17.85 -17.28
C LYS A 2 8.10 -18.34 -16.26
N TYR A 3 8.53 -18.55 -15.02
CA TYR A 3 7.63 -18.93 -13.93
C TYR A 3 6.80 -17.74 -13.50
N TYR A 4 5.51 -17.98 -13.29
CA TYR A 4 4.58 -17.04 -12.70
C TYR A 4 3.85 -17.78 -11.58
N PRO A 5 3.96 -17.34 -10.32
CA PRO A 5 3.33 -18.03 -9.21
C PRO A 5 1.81 -17.97 -9.35
N SER A 6 1.15 -19.02 -8.87
CA SER A 6 -0.30 -19.01 -8.73
C SER A 6 -0.70 -18.06 -7.59
N ARG A 7 -1.98 -17.69 -7.49
CA ARG A 7 -2.49 -16.76 -6.48
C ARG A 7 -2.04 -17.10 -5.05
N TRP A 8 -1.98 -18.39 -4.72
CA TRP A 8 -1.73 -18.86 -3.35
C TRP A 8 -0.52 -19.78 -3.21
N ASN A 9 -0.04 -20.37 -4.30
CA ASN A 9 1.07 -21.31 -4.26
C ASN A 9 2.27 -20.71 -4.98
N TRP A 10 3.17 -20.16 -4.16
CA TRP A 10 4.46 -19.62 -4.59
C TRP A 10 5.55 -20.64 -4.29
N GLU A 11 6.33 -20.98 -5.30
CA GLU A 11 7.47 -21.88 -5.13
C GLU A 11 8.63 -21.18 -4.43
N ARG A 12 9.30 -21.94 -3.55
CA ARG A 12 10.51 -21.52 -2.85
C ARG A 12 11.74 -22.10 -3.52
N LYS A 13 12.78 -21.29 -3.67
CA LYS A 13 14.10 -21.72 -4.12
C LYS A 13 15.15 -21.19 -3.19
N THR A 14 16.26 -21.91 -3.01
CA THR A 14 17.39 -21.33 -2.29
C THR A 14 17.93 -20.12 -3.06
N PRO A 15 18.61 -19.17 -2.39
CA PRO A 15 19.31 -18.09 -3.06
C PRO A 15 20.22 -18.59 -4.19
N LYS A 16 21.00 -19.65 -3.91
CA LYS A 16 21.91 -20.29 -4.87
C LYS A 16 21.20 -20.79 -6.13
N MET A 17 20.05 -21.47 -5.97
CA MET A 17 19.25 -21.95 -7.11
C MET A 17 18.66 -20.82 -7.95
N SER A 18 18.59 -19.62 -7.40
CA SER A 18 18.08 -18.42 -8.06
C SER A 18 19.20 -17.51 -8.60
N GLY A 19 20.45 -17.98 -8.55
CA GLY A 19 21.63 -17.23 -9.01
C GLY A 19 22.04 -16.09 -8.08
N LEU A 20 21.69 -16.18 -6.80
CA LEU A 20 22.04 -15.22 -5.76
C LEU A 20 23.08 -15.83 -4.82
N ASP A 21 23.92 -14.99 -4.25
CA ASP A 21 24.86 -15.38 -3.19
C ASP A 21 24.08 -15.64 -1.88
N PRO A 22 24.11 -16.86 -1.32
CA PRO A 22 23.43 -17.16 -0.06
C PRO A 22 23.88 -16.28 1.10
N ASP A 23 25.17 -15.97 1.21
CA ASP A 23 25.71 -15.24 2.35
C ASP A 23 25.26 -13.77 2.32
N GLU A 24 25.15 -13.18 1.12
CA GLU A 24 24.63 -11.81 0.96
C GLU A 24 23.12 -11.73 1.24
N ILE A 25 22.35 -12.76 0.87
CA ILE A 25 20.92 -12.82 1.21
C ILE A 25 20.72 -12.99 2.72
N GLU A 26 21.49 -13.86 3.36
CA GLU A 26 21.46 -14.04 4.83
C GLU A 26 21.78 -12.72 5.54
N LYS A 27 22.83 -12.01 5.11
CA LYS A 27 23.18 -10.67 5.65
C LYS A 27 22.02 -9.68 5.52
N ALA A 28 21.34 -9.65 4.38
CA ALA A 28 20.19 -8.76 4.17
C ALA A 28 19.01 -9.11 5.09
N VAL A 29 18.74 -10.40 5.29
CA VAL A 29 17.70 -10.89 6.20
C VAL A 29 18.02 -10.53 7.65
N GLU A 30 19.23 -10.81 8.11
CA GLU A 30 19.65 -10.47 9.48
C GLU A 30 19.67 -8.96 9.71
N TRP A 31 20.07 -8.17 8.70
CA TRP A 31 19.97 -6.72 8.76
C TRP A 31 18.52 -6.27 8.94
N ALA A 32 17.58 -6.79 8.14
CA ALA A 32 16.16 -6.44 8.25
C ALA A 32 15.57 -6.82 9.62
N LYS A 33 15.94 -7.98 10.17
CA LYS A 33 15.49 -8.42 11.51
C LYS A 33 16.07 -7.54 12.62
N ALA A 34 17.31 -7.06 12.47
CA ALA A 34 17.99 -6.22 13.46
C ALA A 34 17.54 -4.74 13.42
N HIS A 35 16.98 -4.28 12.30
CA HIS A 35 16.55 -2.89 12.10
C HIS A 35 15.02 -2.76 12.10
N GLU A 36 14.40 -3.33 13.11
CA GLU A 36 12.96 -3.23 13.31
C GLU A 36 12.52 -1.77 13.55
N THR A 37 11.31 -1.42 13.14
CA THR A 37 10.77 -0.08 13.37
C THR A 37 10.50 0.19 14.85
N GLU A 38 10.76 1.42 15.29
CA GLU A 38 10.36 1.93 16.62
C GLU A 38 8.85 2.17 16.73
N PHE A 39 8.09 1.94 15.66
CA PHE A 39 6.65 2.11 15.64
C PHE A 39 5.99 1.30 16.77
N PRO A 40 5.03 1.87 17.53
CA PRO A 40 4.43 1.16 18.65
C PRO A 40 3.77 -0.16 18.22
N VAL A 41 3.87 -1.18 19.06
CA VAL A 41 3.18 -2.46 18.82
C VAL A 41 1.66 -2.26 18.86
N ASN A 42 1.15 -1.45 19.79
CA ASN A 42 -0.26 -1.09 19.88
C ASN A 42 -0.62 0.03 18.88
N LEU A 43 -1.00 -0.37 17.67
CA LEU A 43 -1.39 0.56 16.61
C LEU A 43 -2.64 1.36 16.93
N ALA A 44 -3.61 0.77 17.64
CA ALA A 44 -4.85 1.45 17.99
C ALA A 44 -4.59 2.71 18.82
N HIS A 45 -3.72 2.58 19.82
CA HIS A 45 -3.29 3.70 20.65
C HIS A 45 -2.50 4.74 19.84
N HIS A 46 -1.58 4.28 18.97
CA HIS A 46 -0.77 5.16 18.15
C HIS A 46 -1.60 5.99 17.16
N ILE A 47 -2.55 5.37 16.45
CA ILE A 47 -3.42 6.05 15.47
C ILE A 47 -4.26 7.13 16.16
N ARG A 48 -4.86 6.81 17.32
CA ARG A 48 -5.60 7.79 18.12
C ARG A 48 -4.69 8.94 18.57
N GLY A 49 -3.53 8.62 19.11
CA GLY A 49 -2.58 9.63 19.61
C GLY A 49 -2.07 10.60 18.54
N ASN A 50 -1.83 10.12 17.31
CA ASN A 50 -1.33 10.94 16.20
C ASN A 50 -2.39 11.88 15.59
N ASN A 51 -3.69 11.61 15.83
CA ASN A 51 -4.77 12.45 15.31
C ASN A 51 -5.24 13.52 16.32
N ASN A 52 -4.73 13.54 17.55
CA ASN A 52 -5.17 14.44 18.62
C ASN A 52 -4.91 15.95 18.38
N ASN A 53 -4.19 16.32 17.30
CA ASN A 53 -3.88 17.72 16.96
C ASN A 53 -4.49 18.18 15.62
N LYS A 54 -5.38 17.39 15.01
CA LYS A 54 -5.99 17.74 13.72
C LYS A 54 -7.36 18.35 13.95
N THR A 55 -7.58 19.50 13.33
CA THR A 55 -8.83 20.27 13.41
C THR A 55 -9.94 19.66 12.55
N TRP A 56 -9.62 18.78 11.59
CA TRP A 56 -10.53 18.28 10.55
C TRP A 56 -10.33 16.81 10.16
N ASP A 57 -9.74 16.00 11.03
CA ASP A 57 -10.11 14.57 11.13
C ASP A 57 -10.43 14.32 12.61
N ASP A 58 -11.55 13.68 12.90
CA ASP A 58 -12.11 13.54 14.24
C ASP A 58 -11.34 12.55 15.12
N GLY A 59 -10.12 12.15 14.72
CA GLY A 59 -9.32 11.14 15.40
C GLY A 59 -10.03 9.80 15.56
N GLU A 60 -11.20 9.64 14.92
CA GLU A 60 -12.03 8.46 15.06
C GLU A 60 -11.43 7.35 14.20
N VAL A 61 -11.16 6.23 14.86
CA VAL A 61 -10.60 5.07 14.18
C VAL A 61 -11.75 4.29 13.56
N PHE A 62 -11.96 4.47 12.27
CA PHE A 62 -12.90 3.67 11.51
C PHE A 62 -12.30 2.30 11.15
N GLY A 63 -13.01 1.25 11.55
CA GLY A 63 -12.65 -0.14 11.26
C GLY A 63 -11.68 -0.77 12.27
N PRO A 64 -11.36 -2.07 12.09
CA PRO A 64 -10.58 -2.82 13.05
C PRO A 64 -9.10 -2.45 13.01
N THR A 65 -8.51 -2.25 14.19
CA THR A 65 -7.06 -2.21 14.40
C THR A 65 -6.60 -3.44 15.15
N LYS A 66 -5.36 -3.86 14.94
CA LYS A 66 -4.71 -4.89 15.75
C LYS A 66 -3.25 -4.54 16.01
N PRO A 67 -2.63 -5.13 17.06
CA PRO A 67 -1.20 -4.96 17.26
C PRO A 67 -0.42 -5.42 16.03
N ARG A 68 0.64 -4.70 15.65
CA ARG A 68 1.55 -5.19 14.59
C ARG A 68 2.35 -6.39 15.09
N ALA A 69 2.77 -7.26 14.17
CA ALA A 69 3.77 -8.27 14.48
C ALA A 69 5.19 -7.68 14.52
N GLY A 70 6.17 -8.54 14.82
CA GLY A 70 7.58 -8.23 14.61
C GLY A 70 7.95 -8.18 13.11
N PRO A 71 9.24 -7.97 12.79
CA PRO A 71 9.71 -7.86 11.41
C PRO A 71 9.36 -9.13 10.65
N ASN A 72 8.67 -8.93 9.53
CA ASN A 72 8.32 -9.99 8.60
C ASN A 72 8.60 -9.51 7.17
N GLY A 73 8.97 -10.44 6.30
CA GLY A 73 9.27 -10.09 4.92
C GLY A 73 9.75 -11.28 4.11
N PHE A 74 9.85 -11.06 2.80
CA PHE A 74 10.32 -12.04 1.84
C PHE A 74 11.07 -11.34 0.71
N ILE A 75 11.96 -12.09 0.05
CA ILE A 75 12.64 -11.65 -1.17
C ILE A 75 12.13 -12.53 -2.31
N ILE A 76 11.71 -11.89 -3.41
CA ILE A 76 11.26 -12.58 -4.63
C ILE A 76 12.27 -12.38 -5.74
N LYS A 77 12.64 -13.47 -6.42
CA LYS A 77 13.41 -13.45 -7.67
C LYS A 77 12.71 -14.30 -8.72
N ASN A 78 12.37 -13.66 -9.86
CA ASN A 78 11.77 -14.34 -11.01
C ASN A 78 10.50 -15.16 -10.65
N GLY A 79 9.68 -14.65 -9.74
CA GLY A 79 8.46 -15.32 -9.26
C GLY A 79 8.67 -16.31 -8.12
N TYR A 80 9.92 -16.64 -7.77
CA TYR A 80 10.23 -17.53 -6.65
C TYR A 80 10.51 -16.74 -5.38
N ILE A 81 10.03 -17.25 -4.26
CA ILE A 81 10.47 -16.80 -2.94
C ILE A 81 11.86 -17.38 -2.68
N VAL A 82 12.83 -16.53 -2.37
CA VAL A 82 14.23 -16.95 -2.17
C VAL A 82 14.72 -16.84 -0.73
N ALA A 83 14.03 -16.05 0.08
CA ALA A 83 14.20 -15.93 1.52
C ALA A 83 12.91 -15.39 2.12
N GLU A 84 12.60 -15.80 3.34
CA GLU A 84 11.47 -15.30 4.15
C GLU A 84 11.89 -15.25 5.62
N TRP A 85 11.33 -14.30 6.35
CA TRP A 85 11.49 -14.21 7.80
C TRP A 85 10.19 -13.70 8.44
N GLY A 86 9.95 -14.10 9.68
CA GLY A 86 8.71 -13.81 10.39
C GLY A 86 7.51 -14.58 9.83
N ASP A 87 6.30 -14.09 10.13
CA ASP A 87 5.03 -14.65 9.67
C ASP A 87 4.50 -13.82 8.50
N THR A 88 4.85 -14.22 7.27
CA THR A 88 4.50 -13.51 6.03
C THR A 88 3.05 -13.73 5.57
N GLU A 89 2.33 -14.66 6.21
CA GLU A 89 0.91 -14.93 5.91
C GLU A 89 -0.03 -14.16 6.84
N ARG A 90 0.52 -13.57 7.92
CA ARG A 90 -0.25 -12.72 8.82
C ARG A 90 -0.73 -11.47 8.09
N VAL A 91 -2.05 -11.28 8.05
CA VAL A 91 -2.65 -10.02 7.65
C VAL A 91 -2.13 -8.91 8.56
N ASP A 92 -1.58 -7.81 8.07
CA ASP A 92 -1.11 -6.70 8.89
C ASP A 92 -1.64 -5.36 8.40
N MET A 93 -1.61 -4.33 9.25
CA MET A 93 -1.94 -2.98 8.79
C MET A 93 -0.79 -2.46 7.92
N THR A 94 -1.04 -2.33 6.61
CA THR A 94 -0.01 -1.91 5.64
C THR A 94 0.03 -0.40 5.39
N PHE A 95 -0.79 0.38 6.09
CA PHE A 95 -0.88 1.84 5.96
C PHE A 95 -0.94 2.30 4.50
N SER A 96 -0.03 3.17 4.06
CA SER A 96 -0.05 3.76 2.72
C SER A 96 0.21 2.79 1.57
N VAL A 97 0.59 1.53 1.82
CA VAL A 97 0.56 0.50 0.77
C VAL A 97 -0.84 0.38 0.15
N SER A 98 -1.90 0.70 0.92
CA SER A 98 -3.28 0.73 0.41
C SER A 98 -3.46 1.62 -0.83
N LYS A 99 -2.65 2.69 -0.97
CA LYS A 99 -2.69 3.57 -2.14
C LYS A 99 -2.28 2.84 -3.43
N SER A 100 -1.37 1.87 -3.35
CA SER A 100 -0.98 1.05 -4.50
C SER A 100 -2.12 0.15 -5.00
N TYR A 101 -2.93 -0.38 -4.07
CA TYR A 101 -4.14 -1.12 -4.43
C TYR A 101 -5.17 -0.20 -5.10
N LEU A 102 -5.36 1.02 -4.56
CA LEU A 102 -6.25 2.02 -5.18
C LEU A 102 -5.80 2.40 -6.59
N SER A 103 -4.51 2.63 -6.82
CA SER A 103 -3.96 2.88 -8.17
C SER A 103 -4.22 1.71 -9.12
N THR A 104 -4.12 0.47 -8.63
CA THR A 104 -4.45 -0.72 -9.43
C THR A 104 -5.93 -0.76 -9.78
N CYS A 105 -6.82 -0.49 -8.81
CA CYS A 105 -8.26 -0.39 -9.05
C CYS A 105 -8.61 0.71 -10.06
N ALA A 106 -7.96 1.87 -10.00
CA ALA A 106 -8.15 2.95 -10.97
C ALA A 106 -7.73 2.51 -12.39
N GLY A 107 -6.60 1.81 -12.52
CA GLY A 107 -6.18 1.21 -13.79
C GLY A 107 -7.20 0.22 -14.36
N LEU A 108 -7.76 -0.64 -13.50
CA LEU A 108 -8.85 -1.56 -13.90
C LEU A 108 -10.14 -0.82 -14.28
N ALA A 109 -10.46 0.28 -13.61
CA ALA A 109 -11.62 1.10 -13.94
C ALA A 109 -11.45 1.80 -15.31
N LEU A 110 -10.24 2.26 -15.62
CA LEU A 110 -9.88 2.80 -16.94
C LEU A 110 -9.99 1.73 -18.03
N ASP A 111 -9.39 0.55 -17.82
CA ASP A 111 -9.44 -0.57 -18.77
C ASP A 111 -10.88 -1.01 -19.09
N ARG A 112 -11.77 -0.93 -18.09
CA ARG A 112 -13.21 -1.24 -18.23
C ARG A 112 -14.05 -0.08 -18.76
N GLY A 113 -13.46 1.08 -19.05
CA GLY A 113 -14.16 2.27 -19.52
C GLY A 113 -15.07 2.94 -18.47
N LEU A 114 -14.93 2.59 -17.18
CA LEU A 114 -15.62 3.27 -16.08
C LEU A 114 -15.02 4.65 -15.81
N ILE A 115 -13.70 4.76 -15.96
CA ILE A 115 -13.00 6.03 -16.21
C ILE A 115 -12.73 6.06 -17.71
N LYS A 116 -13.17 7.11 -18.42
CA LYS A 116 -13.01 7.18 -19.88
C LYS A 116 -11.63 7.68 -20.28
N ASP A 117 -11.14 8.70 -19.57
CA ASP A 117 -9.83 9.30 -19.78
C ASP A 117 -9.29 9.73 -18.41
N ILE A 118 -7.99 9.52 -18.16
CA ILE A 118 -7.34 10.01 -16.94
C ILE A 118 -7.28 11.54 -16.88
N HIS A 119 -7.39 12.21 -18.02
CA HIS A 119 -7.46 13.67 -18.11
C HIS A 119 -8.88 14.21 -17.95
N ASP A 120 -9.89 13.34 -17.80
CA ASP A 120 -11.21 13.84 -17.44
C ASP A 120 -11.24 14.40 -16.00
N PRO A 121 -11.99 15.48 -15.79
CA PRO A 121 -12.31 15.96 -14.45
C PRO A 121 -13.05 14.93 -13.60
N VAL A 122 -12.64 14.76 -12.34
CA VAL A 122 -13.22 13.78 -11.40
C VAL A 122 -14.70 14.06 -11.13
N HIS A 123 -15.11 15.33 -11.11
CA HIS A 123 -16.49 15.75 -10.86
C HIS A 123 -17.51 15.19 -11.89
N LYS A 124 -17.05 14.70 -13.04
CA LYS A 124 -17.91 14.01 -14.02
C LYS A 124 -18.35 12.62 -13.55
N TYR A 125 -17.60 12.02 -12.62
CA TYR A 125 -17.75 10.65 -12.14
C TYR A 125 -18.22 10.61 -10.69
N VAL A 126 -17.74 11.53 -9.86
CA VAL A 126 -18.07 11.65 -8.44
C VAL A 126 -19.05 12.82 -8.28
N THR A 127 -20.32 12.51 -8.00
CA THR A 127 -21.42 13.49 -7.95
C THR A 127 -21.95 13.73 -6.54
N THR A 128 -21.15 13.42 -5.53
CA THR A 128 -21.47 13.57 -4.10
C THR A 128 -21.15 14.97 -3.55
N GLY A 129 -20.60 15.86 -4.39
CA GLY A 129 -20.42 17.29 -4.13
C GLY A 129 -19.01 17.72 -3.75
N GLU A 130 -18.11 16.78 -3.43
CA GLU A 130 -16.74 17.04 -2.96
C GLU A 130 -15.86 17.71 -4.03
N PHE A 131 -16.30 17.68 -5.29
CA PHE A 131 -15.60 18.27 -6.44
C PHE A 131 -16.34 19.47 -7.06
N ASP A 132 -17.36 20.03 -6.40
CA ASP A 132 -18.18 21.11 -6.99
C ASP A 132 -17.55 22.51 -6.89
N SER A 133 -16.55 22.70 -6.03
CA SER A 133 -15.87 23.99 -5.86
C SER A 133 -15.17 24.43 -7.15
N ILE A 134 -14.96 25.75 -7.31
CA ILE A 134 -14.28 26.33 -8.50
C ILE A 134 -12.89 25.72 -8.72
N HIS A 135 -12.19 25.38 -7.63
CA HIS A 135 -10.90 24.71 -7.66
C HIS A 135 -11.06 23.22 -7.95
N ASN A 136 -11.79 22.49 -7.10
CA ASN A 136 -11.84 21.02 -7.17
C ASN A 136 -12.46 20.51 -8.47
N ARG A 137 -13.37 21.25 -9.09
CA ARG A 137 -13.97 20.85 -10.37
C ARG A 137 -12.97 20.75 -11.53
N LYS A 138 -11.77 21.31 -11.38
CA LYS A 138 -10.68 21.23 -12.38
C LYS A 138 -9.77 20.02 -12.14
N ILE A 139 -9.90 19.34 -10.99
CA ILE A 139 -9.08 18.19 -10.64
C ILE A 139 -9.44 17.03 -11.57
N THR A 140 -8.41 16.46 -12.21
CA THR A 140 -8.53 15.30 -13.09
C THR A 140 -8.09 14.03 -12.36
N TRP A 141 -8.44 12.86 -12.91
CA TRP A 141 -7.90 11.59 -12.40
C TRP A 141 -6.37 11.56 -12.44
N HIS A 142 -5.74 12.17 -13.43
CA HIS A 142 -4.29 12.34 -13.51
C HIS A 142 -3.73 13.09 -12.29
N HIS A 143 -4.34 14.22 -11.92
CA HIS A 143 -3.92 14.95 -10.72
C HIS A 143 -4.12 14.14 -9.43
N MET A 144 -5.19 13.34 -9.35
CA MET A 144 -5.43 12.45 -8.20
C MET A 144 -4.36 11.36 -8.10
N LEU A 145 -4.08 10.67 -9.20
CA LEU A 145 -3.16 9.53 -9.24
C LEU A 145 -1.68 9.94 -9.13
N GLN A 146 -1.36 11.21 -9.39
CA GLN A 146 -0.02 11.79 -9.27
C GLN A 146 0.16 12.69 -8.04
N GLN A 147 -0.86 12.79 -7.18
CA GLN A 147 -0.84 13.63 -5.97
C GLN A 147 -0.50 15.11 -6.23
N THR A 148 -1.03 15.68 -7.32
CA THR A 148 -0.77 17.06 -7.78
C THR A 148 -2.05 17.89 -7.88
N ASN A 149 -3.06 17.56 -7.08
CA ASN A 149 -4.42 18.11 -7.22
C ASN A 149 -4.73 19.30 -6.30
N GLU A 150 -4.01 19.46 -5.19
CA GLU A 150 -4.31 20.46 -4.14
C GLU A 150 -5.79 20.48 -3.72
N TRP A 151 -6.45 19.32 -3.65
CA TRP A 151 -7.85 19.22 -3.27
C TRP A 151 -8.10 19.92 -1.93
N ASP A 152 -9.17 20.70 -1.88
CA ASP A 152 -9.54 21.51 -0.71
C ASP A 152 -10.98 21.18 -0.26
N GLY A 153 -11.16 20.91 1.04
CA GLY A 153 -12.44 20.53 1.62
C GLY A 153 -12.30 19.80 2.96
N THR A 154 -13.43 19.29 3.45
CA THR A 154 -13.51 18.48 4.68
C THR A 154 -14.13 17.14 4.33
N LEU A 155 -13.60 16.06 4.92
CA LEU A 155 -14.11 14.69 4.82
C LEU A 155 -14.83 14.30 6.11
#